data_AF-A0A7X0MPS2-F1
#
_entry.id   AF-A0A7X0MPS2-F1
#
_cell.length_a   1.000
_cell.length_b   1.000
_cell.length_c   1.000
_cell.angle_alpha   90.00
_cell.angle_beta   90.00
_cell.angle_gamma   90.00
#
_symmetry.space_group_name_H-M   'P 1'
#
loop_
_entity.id
_entity.type
_entity.pdbx_description
1 polymer ?
#
loop_
_entity_poly.entity_id
_entity_poly.type
_entity_poly.pdbx_seq_one_letter_code
_entity_poly.pdbx_strand_id
1 'polypeptide(L)'
;MTLRLHLDDTLTDNAPLLIAPGSHRLGRIPADAIADTVARYGTLACLADAGDVWSYATPTLHASGAAQGERRRRVLQVDYAATALPEPLVWLGL
;
A
#
# COMPACT_ATOMS: atom_id res chain seq x y z
N MET A 1 -2.68 -4.13 -10.37
CA MET A 1 -3.15 -2.85 -9.81
C MET A 1 -3.69 -3.15 -8.43
N THR A 2 -3.47 -2.28 -7.47
CA THR A 2 -3.95 -2.46 -6.10
C THR A 2 -5.01 -1.41 -5.79
N LEU A 3 -6.15 -1.86 -5.27
CA LEU A 3 -7.17 -1.01 -4.68
C LEU A 3 -7.16 -1.17 -3.17
N ARG A 4 -7.27 -0.08 -2.43
CA ARG A 4 -7.26 -0.06 -0.97
C ARG A 4 -8.46 0.75 -0.49
N LEU A 5 -9.49 0.05 -0.01
CA LEU A 5 -10.75 0.62 0.46
C LEU A 5 -10.67 0.85 1.97
N HIS A 6 -10.92 2.08 2.40
CA HIS A 6 -10.83 2.49 3.80
C HIS A 6 -12.18 2.33 4.49
N LEU A 7 -12.23 1.50 5.53
CA LEU A 7 -13.46 1.28 6.32
C LEU A 7 -13.49 2.13 7.60
N ASP A 8 -12.36 2.73 7.95
CA ASP A 8 -12.16 3.67 9.05
C ASP A 8 -11.24 4.82 8.57
N ASP A 9 -11.32 5.98 9.21
CA ASP A 9 -10.44 7.11 8.95
C ASP A 9 -8.96 6.72 9.16
N THR A 10 -8.11 7.18 8.25
CA THR A 10 -6.67 6.94 8.25
C THR A 10 -5.94 8.28 8.34
N LEU A 11 -5.66 8.69 9.57
CA LEU A 11 -4.91 9.89 9.90
C LEU A 11 -3.40 9.61 9.96
N THR A 12 -2.60 10.66 10.14
CA THR A 12 -1.13 10.58 10.19
C THR A 12 -0.60 9.67 11.29
N ASP A 13 -1.33 9.54 12.39
CA ASP A 13 -0.94 8.76 13.57
C ASP A 13 -1.53 7.34 13.60
N ASN A 14 -2.45 7.01 12.69
CA ASN A 14 -3.11 5.71 12.63
C ASN A 14 -2.53 4.80 11.54
N ALA A 15 -1.19 4.83 11.39
CA ALA A 15 -0.43 4.03 10.44
C ALA A 15 -0.94 4.12 8.98
N PRO A 16 -0.83 5.31 8.37
CA PRO A 16 -1.20 5.53 6.98
C PRO A 16 -0.32 4.71 6.03
N LEU A 17 -0.79 4.53 4.79
CA LEU A 17 0.09 4.03 3.72
C LEU A 17 1.15 5.10 3.46
N LEU A 18 2.41 4.69 3.45
CA LEU A 18 3.53 5.51 3.02
C LEU A 18 3.93 5.03 1.64
N ILE A 19 4.11 5.95 0.69
CA ILE A 19 4.55 5.61 -0.67
C ILE A 19 5.78 6.43 -1.07
N ALA A 20 6.61 5.86 -1.95
CA ALA A 20 7.56 6.62 -2.75
C ALA A 20 6.93 6.95 -4.11
N PRO A 21 6.46 8.19 -4.35
CA PRO A 21 5.69 8.51 -5.55
C PRO A 21 6.46 8.20 -6.84
N GLY A 22 5.82 7.53 -7.79
CA GLY A 22 6.42 7.23 -9.10
C GLY A 22 7.41 6.05 -9.12
N SER A 23 7.73 5.42 -7.98
CA SER A 23 8.73 4.34 -7.93
C SER A 23 8.34 3.10 -8.74
N HIS A 24 7.04 2.86 -8.99
CA HIS A 24 6.56 1.78 -9.84
C HIS A 24 7.11 1.82 -11.27
N ARG A 25 7.56 2.99 -11.73
CA ARG A 25 8.15 3.18 -13.07
C ARG A 25 9.57 2.63 -13.19
N LEU A 26 10.19 2.27 -12.06
CA LEU A 26 11.54 1.69 -12.01
C LEU A 26 11.55 0.18 -12.26
N GLY A 27 10.38 -0.47 -12.29
CA GLY A 27 10.30 -1.93 -12.40
C GLY A 27 10.68 -2.61 -11.09
N ARG A 28 11.52 -3.65 -11.16
CA ARG A 28 11.95 -4.42 -9.98
C ARG A 28 13.08 -3.68 -9.27
N ILE A 29 12.89 -3.43 -7.98
CA ILE A 29 13.87 -2.75 -7.12
C ILE A 29 14.47 -3.78 -6.18
N PRO A 30 15.80 -4.01 -6.21
CA PRO A 30 16.50 -4.84 -5.24
C PRO A 30 16.31 -4.33 -3.80
N ALA A 31 16.28 -5.24 -2.83
CA ALA A 31 15.97 -4.89 -1.45
C ALA A 31 16.98 -3.91 -0.82
N ASP A 32 18.25 -4.04 -1.17
CA ASP A 32 19.34 -3.16 -0.74
C ASP A 32 19.24 -1.75 -1.36
N ALA A 33 18.62 -1.60 -2.52
CA ALA A 33 18.38 -0.32 -3.19
C ALA A 33 17.12 0.43 -2.71
N ILE A 34 16.32 -0.16 -1.81
CA ILE A 34 15.05 0.44 -1.36
C ILE A 34 15.30 1.77 -0.64
N ALA A 35 16.25 1.81 0.29
CA ALA A 35 16.52 3.01 1.10
C ALA A 35 16.90 4.21 0.22
N ASP A 36 17.85 4.00 -0.71
CA ASP A 36 18.28 5.04 -1.65
C ASP A 36 17.15 5.49 -2.59
N THR A 37 16.31 4.55 -3.02
CA THR A 37 15.15 4.87 -3.85
C THR A 37 14.15 5.75 -3.08
N VAL A 38 13.83 5.39 -1.83
CA VAL A 38 12.93 6.20 -1.00
C VAL A 38 13.53 7.58 -0.74
N ALA A 39 14.83 7.69 -0.46
CA ALA A 39 15.51 8.97 -0.27
C ALA A 39 15.42 9.87 -1.52
N ARG A 40 15.53 9.28 -2.71
CA ARG A 40 15.48 10.00 -4.00
C ARG A 40 14.06 10.47 -4.37
N TYR A 41 13.05 9.65 -4.13
CA TYR A 41 11.66 9.93 -4.55
C TYR A 41 10.82 10.58 -3.44
N GLY A 42 11.33 10.58 -2.22
CA GLY A 42 10.62 11.06 -1.03
C GLY A 42 9.55 10.07 -0.56
N THR A 43 8.90 10.44 0.54
CA THR A 43 7.82 9.67 1.15
C THR A 43 6.56 10.54 1.25
N LEU A 44 5.43 10.01 0.80
CA LEU A 44 4.12 10.63 0.97
C LEU A 44 3.23 9.74 1.83
N ALA A 45 2.57 10.32 2.84
CA ALA A 45 1.54 9.64 3.61
C ALA A 45 0.18 9.78 2.91
N CYS A 46 -0.45 8.66 2.58
CA CYS A 46 -1.79 8.62 2.03
C CYS A 46 -2.80 8.54 3.18
N LEU A 47 -3.37 9.71 3.52
CA LEU A 47 -4.50 9.82 4.43
C LEU A 47 -5.80 9.50 3.70
N ALA A 48 -6.85 9.17 4.42
CA ALA A 48 -8.14 8.83 3.83
C ALA A 48 -9.24 8.95 4.89
N ASP A 49 -10.42 9.39 4.47
CA ASP A 49 -11.62 9.29 5.28
C ASP A 49 -12.26 7.90 5.07
N ALA A 50 -13.10 7.46 6.00
CA ALA A 50 -13.87 6.24 5.82
C ALA A 50 -14.73 6.31 4.54
N GLY A 51 -14.57 5.32 3.67
CA GLY A 51 -15.20 5.25 2.35
C GLY A 51 -14.27 5.60 1.18
N ASP A 52 -13.12 6.24 1.44
CA ASP A 52 -12.15 6.55 0.39
C ASP A 52 -11.48 5.29 -0.18
N VAL A 53 -11.06 5.40 -1.45
CA VAL A 53 -10.34 4.33 -2.16
C VAL A 53 -9.05 4.86 -2.75
N TRP A 54 -7.92 4.30 -2.32
CA TRP A 54 -6.65 4.49 -3.01
C TRP A 54 -6.49 3.47 -4.13
N SER A 55 -6.12 3.94 -5.32
CA SER A 55 -5.70 3.10 -6.44
C SER A 55 -4.25 3.39 -6.79
N TYR A 56 -3.43 2.35 -6.89
CA TYR A 56 -2.02 2.50 -7.24
C TYR A 56 -1.47 1.28 -7.99
N ALA A 57 -0.34 1.50 -8.69
CA ALA A 57 0.39 0.42 -9.32
C ALA A 57 1.02 -0.45 -8.22
N THR A 58 0.71 -1.75 -8.23
CA THR A 58 1.20 -2.75 -7.26
C THR A 58 2.73 -2.70 -7.02
N PRO A 59 3.59 -2.42 -8.03
CA PRO A 59 5.03 -2.26 -7.81
C PRO A 59 5.48 -0.95 -7.13
N THR A 60 4.56 -0.05 -6.76
CA THR A 60 4.91 1.18 -6.02
C THR A 60 5.50 0.76 -4.68
N LEU A 61 6.67 1.29 -4.32
CA LEU A 61 7.27 1.05 -3.02
C LEU A 61 6.36 1.68 -1.98
N HIS A 62 5.93 0.86 -1.04
CA HIS A 62 5.03 1.28 0.00
C HIS A 62 5.36 0.60 1.32
N ALA A 63 4.96 1.25 2.40
CA ALA A 63 5.02 0.73 3.76
C ALA A 63 3.76 1.17 4.50
N SER A 64 3.52 0.61 5.68
CA SER A 64 2.60 1.24 6.63
C SER A 64 3.41 2.01 7.66
N GLY A 65 2.97 3.22 8.01
CA GLY A 65 3.50 3.91 9.18
C GLY A 65 3.32 3.09 10.46
N ALA A 66 3.96 3.49 11.55
CA ALA A 66 3.67 2.92 12.86
C ALA A 66 2.36 3.52 13.40
N ALA A 67 1.51 2.69 14.01
CA ALA A 67 0.29 3.17 14.64
C ALA A 67 0.64 3.75 16.01
N GLN A 68 -0.01 4.85 16.38
CA GLN A 68 0.11 5.47 17.69
C GLN A 68 -1.26 5.43 18.37
N GLY A 69 -1.33 4.79 19.54
CA GLY A 69 -2.58 4.60 20.28
C GLY A 69 -3.42 3.42 19.79
N GLU A 70 -4.69 3.40 20.21
CA GLU A 70 -5.58 2.23 20.09
C GLU A 70 -6.72 2.40 19.07
N ARG A 71 -6.63 3.40 18.16
CA ARG A 71 -7.66 3.57 17.14
C ARG A 71 -7.66 2.39 16.17
N ARG A 72 -8.86 1.93 15.81
CA ARG A 72 -9.02 0.89 14.80
C ARG A 72 -8.67 1.45 13.42
N ARG A 73 -8.04 0.62 12.58
CA ARG A 73 -7.86 0.86 11.15
C ARG A 73 -8.18 -0.41 10.37
N ARG A 74 -9.37 -0.46 9.77
CA ARG A 74 -9.78 -1.54 8.87
C ARG A 74 -9.66 -1.06 7.43
N VAL A 75 -9.04 -1.91 6.62
CA VAL A 75 -8.82 -1.67 5.20
C VAL A 75 -9.06 -2.98 4.46
N LEU A 76 -9.76 -2.90 3.32
CA LEU A 76 -9.84 -4.00 2.36
C LEU A 76 -8.90 -3.70 1.20
N GLN A 77 -7.89 -4.55 1.01
CA GLN A 77 -7.00 -4.49 -0.15
C GLN A 77 -7.43 -5.53 -1.20
N VAL A 78 -7.49 -5.09 -2.45
CA VAL A 78 -7.80 -5.95 -3.61
C VAL A 78 -6.72 -5.77 -4.65
N ASP A 79 -6.01 -6.85 -4.96
CA ASP A 79 -4.99 -6.88 -6.00
C ASP A 79 -5.54 -7.50 -7.28
N TYR A 80 -5.45 -6.74 -8.37
CA TYR A 80 -5.88 -7.13 -9.71
C TYR A 80 -4.69 -7.55 -10.57
N ALA A 81 -4.82 -8.72 -11.20
CA ALA A 81 -3.95 -9.20 -12.25
C ALA A 81 -4.55 -8.91 -13.64
N ALA A 82 -3.69 -8.75 -14.65
CA ALA A 82 -4.11 -8.63 -16.05
C ALA A 82 -4.42 -9.98 -16.70
N THR A 83 -4.32 -11.07 -15.94
CA THR A 83 -4.55 -12.45 -16.36
C THR A 83 -5.58 -13.09 -15.44
N ALA A 84 -6.27 -14.12 -15.94
CA ALA A 84 -7.06 -14.98 -15.08
C ALA A 84 -6.16 -15.57 -13.98
N LEU A 85 -6.64 -15.52 -12.75
CA LEU A 85 -5.99 -16.20 -11.63
C LEU A 85 -6.45 -17.67 -11.65
N PRO A 86 -5.57 -18.63 -11.33
CA PRO A 86 -5.97 -20.03 -11.24
C PRO A 86 -7.12 -20.22 -10.25
N GLU A 87 -8.11 -21.03 -10.62
CA GLU A 87 -9.15 -21.48 -9.69
C GLU A 87 -8.70 -22.75 -8.95
N PRO A 88 -9.11 -22.94 -7.67
CA PRO A 88 -9.80 -21.97 -6.82
C PRO A 88 -8.84 -20.91 -6.25
N LEU A 89 -9.38 -19.83 -5.69
CA LEU A 89 -8.59 -18.91 -4.87
C LEU A 89 -8.09 -19.64 -3.62
N VAL A 90 -6.85 -20.11 -3.66
CA VAL A 90 -6.18 -20.76 -2.52
C VAL A 90 -5.46 -19.69 -1.70
N TRP A 91 -5.99 -19.39 -0.52
CA TRP A 91 -5.27 -18.61 0.48
C TRP A 91 -4.20 -19.49 1.12
N LEU A 92 -2.94 -19.04 1.13
CA LEU A 92 -1.94 -19.61 2.02
C LEU A 92 -2.38 -19.26 3.45
N GLY A 93 -3.08 -20.19 4.10
CA GLY A 93 -3.39 -20.09 5.52
C GLY A 93 -2.09 -20.16 6.30
N LEU A 94 -1.54 -19.00 6.64
CA LEU A 94 -0.50 -18.86 7.65
C LEU A 94 -1.13 -18.81 9.04
#